data_AF-A0A9D5LNQ3-F1
#
_entry.id   AF-A0A9D5LNQ3-F1
#
_cell.length_a   1.000
_cell.length_b   1.000
_cell.length_c   1.000
_cell.angle_alpha   90.00
_cell.angle_beta   90.00
_cell.angle_gamma   90.00
#
_symmetry.space_group_name_H-M   'P 1'
#
loop_
_entity.id
_entity.type
_entity.pdbx_description
1 polymer ?
#
loop_
_entity_poly.entity_id
_entity_poly.type
_entity_poly.pdbx_seq_one_letter_code
_entity_poly.pdbx_strand_id
1 'polypeptide(L)'
;MDKHLISPSATLREALRALNNLSGMAMTLLVVDTDRHLLGSLTDGDVRRALIAGLNLDSPVAEAMHRDFRALADDMTPMDIRRVRAQGIRLLPVIDSEGRVVRILDLFRQSTRLPLRAMLMAGGRGERLRPLTDTTPKPLLPVGGQPIIDRNIDALRRVGVDDITVSVNYLAEQIEAHFAGSDVKCVRESAPLGTIGACSLLPADGPATTLLMNSDLLTNISFEDFFIHHSESQNDITIATIPHVVSIPFAVLTTDGDRVTGIEEKPTLTHYANAGIYLIRSSLLRNLKPERLDAPDFIAEQIRSGARVGHFPISGFWLDIGTPADFRQAADLIKLTTP
;
A
#
# COMPACT_ATOMS: atom_id res chain seq x y z
N MET A 1 -17.85 11.62 0.63
CA MET A 1 -18.80 11.08 1.60
C MET A 1 -20.21 11.55 1.30
N ASP A 2 -20.51 12.86 1.39
CA ASP A 2 -21.88 13.38 1.31
C ASP A 2 -22.64 13.03 0.01
N LYS A 3 -21.92 12.86 -1.11
CA LYS A 3 -22.52 12.44 -2.39
C LYS A 3 -23.22 11.07 -2.34
N HIS A 4 -22.84 10.21 -1.39
CA HIS A 4 -23.44 8.89 -1.21
C HIS A 4 -24.51 8.86 -0.12
N LEU A 5 -24.80 9.97 0.56
CA LEU A 5 -25.78 9.97 1.66
C LEU A 5 -27.15 10.47 1.17
N ILE A 6 -28.22 9.86 1.67
CA ILE A 6 -29.59 10.29 1.37
C ILE A 6 -30.51 10.14 2.59
N SER A 7 -31.46 11.06 2.73
CA SER A 7 -32.48 10.99 3.78
C SER A 7 -33.48 9.86 3.51
N PRO A 8 -33.97 9.14 4.54
CA PRO A 8 -35.07 8.17 4.40
C PRO A 8 -36.37 8.81 3.88
N SER A 9 -36.58 10.11 4.12
CA SER A 9 -37.75 10.85 3.66
C SER A 9 -37.62 11.43 2.25
N ALA A 10 -36.45 11.34 1.62
CA ALA A 10 -36.28 11.75 0.23
C ALA A 10 -37.13 10.87 -0.69
N THR A 11 -37.56 11.41 -1.81
CA THR A 11 -38.34 10.68 -2.83
C THR A 11 -37.45 9.75 -3.65
N LEU A 12 -38.03 8.69 -4.23
CA LEU A 12 -37.31 7.83 -5.18
C LEU A 12 -36.80 8.61 -6.41
N ARG A 13 -37.50 9.68 -6.81
CA ARG A 13 -37.04 10.60 -7.87
C ARG A 13 -35.73 11.30 -7.50
N GLU A 14 -35.63 11.80 -6.28
CA GLU A 14 -34.40 12.43 -5.78
C GLU A 14 -33.27 11.41 -5.65
N ALA A 15 -33.58 10.20 -5.20
CA ALA A 15 -32.62 9.11 -5.13
C ALA A 15 -32.04 8.73 -6.50
N LEU A 16 -32.88 8.60 -7.53
CA LEU A 16 -32.43 8.34 -8.90
C LEU A 16 -31.56 9.47 -9.46
N ARG A 17 -31.87 10.73 -9.14
CA ARG A 17 -31.01 11.86 -9.51
C ARG A 17 -29.66 11.79 -8.80
N ALA A 18 -29.65 11.47 -7.51
CA ALA A 18 -28.41 11.30 -6.75
C ALA A 18 -27.57 10.13 -7.29
N LEU A 19 -28.18 8.98 -7.59
CA LEU A 19 -27.51 7.84 -8.23
C LEU A 19 -26.93 8.20 -9.60
N ASN A 20 -27.66 8.92 -10.45
CA ASN A 20 -27.14 9.39 -11.74
C ASN A 20 -25.92 10.33 -11.58
N ASN A 21 -25.89 11.14 -10.52
CA ASN A 21 -24.74 12.01 -10.21
C ASN A 21 -23.51 11.22 -9.71
N LEU A 22 -23.66 9.92 -9.41
CA LEU A 22 -22.57 9.00 -9.05
C LEU A 22 -22.00 8.26 -10.28
N SER A 23 -22.30 8.68 -11.50
CA SER A 23 -21.73 8.07 -12.71
C SER A 23 -20.19 8.04 -12.65
N GLY A 24 -19.59 6.87 -12.90
CA GLY A 24 -18.15 6.63 -12.73
C GLY A 24 -17.69 6.33 -11.29
N MET A 25 -18.63 6.17 -10.36
CA MET A 25 -18.42 5.73 -8.97
C MET A 25 -19.29 4.52 -8.65
N ALA A 26 -19.19 3.99 -7.43
CA ALA A 26 -20.14 2.98 -6.94
C ALA A 26 -21.56 3.57 -6.86
N MET A 27 -22.49 3.09 -7.68
CA MET A 27 -23.88 3.56 -7.73
C MET A 27 -24.70 3.00 -6.56
N THR A 28 -24.38 3.46 -5.36
CA THR A 28 -25.02 3.06 -4.11
C THR A 28 -25.15 4.29 -3.22
N LEU A 29 -26.35 4.49 -2.69
CA LEU A 29 -26.64 5.48 -1.65
C LEU A 29 -26.76 4.77 -0.30
N LEU A 30 -26.30 5.44 0.74
CA LEU A 30 -26.47 5.08 2.13
C LEU A 30 -27.58 5.93 2.70
N VAL A 31 -28.62 5.27 3.18
CA VAL A 31 -29.78 5.94 3.76
C VAL A 31 -29.47 6.24 5.22
N VAL A 32 -29.47 7.52 5.59
CA VAL A 32 -29.10 7.96 6.94
C VAL A 32 -30.12 8.94 7.50
N ASP A 33 -30.33 8.92 8.81
CA ASP A 33 -31.17 9.92 9.48
C ASP A 33 -30.49 11.29 9.61
N THR A 34 -31.13 12.23 10.30
CA THR A 34 -30.60 13.59 10.55
C THR A 34 -29.30 13.61 11.33
N ASP A 35 -29.08 12.60 12.18
CA ASP A 35 -27.89 12.43 13.02
C ASP A 35 -26.85 11.51 12.34
N ARG A 36 -27.05 11.16 11.06
CA ARG A 36 -26.22 10.28 10.24
C ARG A 36 -26.19 8.81 10.66
N HIS A 37 -27.14 8.33 11.47
CA HIS A 37 -27.26 6.90 11.74
C HIS A 37 -27.60 6.14 10.46
N LEU A 38 -26.88 5.06 10.20
CA LEU A 38 -27.08 4.25 9.00
C LEU A 38 -28.34 3.40 9.12
N LEU A 39 -29.31 3.64 8.25
CA LEU A 39 -30.62 2.96 8.24
C LEU A 39 -30.75 1.91 7.15
N GLY A 40 -29.99 2.04 6.06
CA GLY A 40 -30.12 1.22 4.88
C GLY A 40 -29.15 1.57 3.76
N SER A 41 -29.25 0.84 2.66
CA SER A 41 -28.61 1.18 1.40
C SER A 41 -29.63 1.17 0.26
N LEU A 42 -29.34 1.88 -0.82
CA LEU A 42 -30.23 1.96 -1.97
C LEU A 42 -29.42 1.97 -3.27
N THR A 43 -29.80 1.10 -4.19
CA THR A 43 -29.26 0.99 -5.55
C THR A 43 -30.36 1.14 -6.60
N ASP A 44 -30.00 1.29 -7.89
CA ASP A 44 -30.98 1.23 -8.99
C ASP A 44 -31.81 -0.06 -8.98
N GLY A 45 -31.20 -1.17 -8.55
CA GLY A 45 -31.90 -2.45 -8.42
C GLY A 45 -33.01 -2.42 -7.38
N ASP A 46 -32.80 -1.72 -6.27
CA ASP A 46 -33.79 -1.54 -5.20
C ASP A 46 -34.93 -0.64 -5.66
N VAL A 47 -34.60 0.52 -6.24
CA VAL A 47 -35.61 1.44 -6.80
C VAL A 47 -36.45 0.75 -7.87
N ARG A 48 -35.82 0.01 -8.79
CA ARG A 48 -36.54 -0.76 -9.82
C ARG A 48 -37.47 -1.81 -9.22
N ARG A 49 -37.03 -2.57 -8.21
CA ARG A 49 -37.87 -3.58 -7.53
C ARG A 49 -39.04 -2.92 -6.80
N ALA A 50 -38.82 -1.79 -6.14
CA ALA A 50 -39.86 -0.99 -5.49
C ALA A 50 -40.93 -0.52 -6.48
N LEU A 51 -40.54 0.02 -7.64
CA LEU A 51 -41.48 0.45 -8.68
C LEU A 51 -42.30 -0.72 -9.24
N ILE A 52 -41.68 -1.89 -9.43
CA ILE A 52 -42.40 -3.12 -9.84
C ILE A 52 -43.41 -3.56 -8.77
N ALA A 53 -43.10 -3.38 -7.49
CA ALA A 53 -43.97 -3.70 -6.37
C ALA A 53 -45.12 -2.68 -6.15
N GLY A 54 -45.22 -1.63 -6.97
CA GLY A 54 -46.31 -0.65 -6.94
C GLY A 54 -45.99 0.69 -6.26
N LEU A 55 -44.75 0.91 -5.82
CA LEU A 55 -44.30 2.23 -5.39
C LEU A 55 -44.18 3.17 -6.60
N ASN A 56 -44.21 4.48 -6.36
CA ASN A 56 -44.07 5.48 -7.41
C ASN A 56 -42.87 6.40 -7.15
N LEU A 57 -42.58 7.32 -8.08
CA LEU A 57 -41.39 8.18 -7.98
C LEU A 57 -41.42 9.15 -6.80
N ASP A 58 -42.60 9.42 -6.24
CA ASP A 58 -42.78 10.33 -5.10
C ASP A 58 -42.86 9.55 -3.77
N SER A 59 -42.83 8.21 -3.82
CA SER A 59 -42.67 7.36 -2.63
C SER A 59 -41.34 7.65 -1.91
N PRO A 60 -41.28 7.53 -0.58
CA PRO A 60 -40.07 7.77 0.19
C PRO A 60 -39.05 6.63 0.04
N VAL A 61 -37.76 6.97 0.13
CA VAL A 61 -36.62 6.04 0.08
C VAL A 61 -36.70 4.97 1.16
N ALA A 62 -37.23 5.30 2.35
CA ALA A 62 -37.38 4.37 3.46
C ALA A 62 -38.21 3.11 3.14
N GLU A 63 -39.10 3.19 2.14
CA GLU A 63 -39.93 2.07 1.68
C GLU A 63 -39.23 1.17 0.65
N ALA A 64 -38.19 1.68 -0.02
CA ALA A 64 -37.45 0.94 -1.05
C ALA A 64 -36.06 0.45 -0.60
N MET A 65 -35.52 1.00 0.48
CA MET A 65 -34.14 0.73 0.90
C MET A 65 -33.91 -0.72 1.35
N HIS A 66 -32.70 -1.21 1.08
CA HIS A 66 -32.21 -2.49 1.58
C HIS A 66 -31.68 -2.35 3.01
N ARG A 67 -32.29 -3.07 3.95
CA ARG A 67 -31.98 -3.00 5.40
C ARG A 67 -30.94 -4.02 5.86
N ASP A 68 -30.72 -5.10 5.11
CA ASP A 68 -29.65 -6.06 5.41
C ASP A 68 -28.34 -5.62 4.75
N PHE A 69 -27.75 -4.55 5.27
CA PHE A 69 -26.49 -4.01 4.77
C PHE A 69 -25.30 -4.42 5.64
N ARG A 70 -24.10 -4.17 5.13
CA ARG A 70 -22.85 -4.33 5.88
C ARG A 70 -22.19 -2.98 6.11
N ALA A 71 -21.66 -2.81 7.32
CA ALA A 71 -20.83 -1.69 7.73
C ALA A 71 -19.71 -2.24 8.64
N LEU A 72 -18.61 -1.51 8.75
CA LEU A 72 -17.54 -1.79 9.70
C LEU A 72 -17.46 -0.68 10.75
N ALA A 73 -16.97 -1.01 11.94
CA ALA A 73 -16.63 0.00 12.95
C ALA A 73 -15.34 0.75 12.56
N ASP A 74 -15.13 1.97 13.06
CA ASP A 74 -13.96 2.80 12.70
C ASP A 74 -12.60 2.22 13.17
N ASP A 75 -12.62 1.27 14.10
CA ASP A 75 -11.45 0.50 14.54
C ASP A 75 -11.17 -0.74 13.68
N MET A 76 -11.79 -0.86 12.51
CA MET A 76 -11.64 -2.00 11.61
C MET A 76 -10.18 -2.30 11.27
N THR A 77 -9.90 -3.59 11.09
CA THR A 77 -8.60 -4.05 10.60
C THR A 77 -8.61 -4.22 9.08
N PRO A 78 -7.42 -4.26 8.43
CA PRO A 78 -7.32 -4.66 7.02
C PRO A 78 -7.95 -6.02 6.72
N MET A 79 -7.94 -6.95 7.68
CA MET A 79 -8.58 -8.26 7.56
C MET A 79 -10.10 -8.19 7.50
N ASP A 80 -10.72 -7.28 8.27
CA ASP A 80 -12.17 -7.05 8.22
C ASP A 80 -12.58 -6.51 6.85
N ILE A 81 -11.83 -5.53 6.34
CA ILE A 81 -12.07 -4.95 5.00
C ILE A 81 -11.92 -6.04 3.93
N ARG A 82 -10.87 -6.86 4.01
CA ARG A 82 -10.64 -7.99 3.09
C ARG A 82 -11.81 -8.95 3.06
N ARG A 83 -12.32 -9.33 4.23
CA ARG A 83 -13.45 -10.26 4.36
C ARG A 83 -14.72 -9.69 3.73
N VAL A 84 -15.00 -8.40 3.95
CA VAL A 84 -16.15 -7.71 3.33
C VAL A 84 -15.98 -7.58 1.82
N ARG A 85 -14.79 -7.21 1.34
CA ARG A 85 -14.46 -7.10 -0.09
C ARG A 85 -14.63 -8.45 -0.82
N ALA A 86 -14.26 -9.56 -0.18
CA ALA A 86 -14.43 -10.90 -0.72
C ALA A 86 -15.90 -11.29 -0.96
N GLN A 87 -16.85 -10.61 -0.30
CA GLN A 87 -18.29 -10.79 -0.51
C GLN A 87 -18.83 -9.96 -1.70
N GLY A 88 -17.96 -9.24 -2.42
CA GLY A 88 -18.34 -8.41 -3.57
C GLY A 88 -18.86 -7.02 -3.21
N ILE A 89 -18.79 -6.63 -1.94
CA ILE A 89 -19.15 -5.29 -1.48
C ILE A 89 -18.13 -4.28 -2.03
N ARG A 90 -18.62 -3.22 -2.67
CA ARG A 90 -17.78 -2.17 -3.29
C ARG A 90 -17.77 -0.87 -2.52
N LEU A 91 -18.91 -0.50 -1.93
CA LEU A 91 -19.02 0.69 -1.11
C LEU A 91 -19.26 0.26 0.33
N LEU A 92 -18.30 0.55 1.20
CA LEU A 92 -18.31 0.07 2.59
C LEU A 92 -18.44 1.25 3.55
N PRO A 93 -19.60 1.40 4.21
CA PRO A 93 -19.78 2.36 5.29
C PRO A 93 -18.92 1.99 6.50
N VAL A 94 -18.31 3.00 7.10
CA VAL A 94 -17.64 2.92 8.38
C VAL A 94 -18.44 3.75 9.38
N ILE A 95 -18.78 3.13 10.51
CA ILE A 95 -19.63 3.70 11.54
C ILE A 95 -18.90 3.86 12.87
N ASP A 96 -19.30 4.86 13.66
CA ASP A 96 -18.86 5.00 15.06
C ASP A 96 -19.64 4.05 16.00
N SER A 97 -19.35 4.13 17.30
CA SER A 97 -20.03 3.34 18.34
C SER A 97 -21.52 3.65 18.49
N GLU A 98 -21.99 4.80 18.00
CA GLU A 98 -23.40 5.21 18.01
C GLU A 98 -24.12 4.77 16.72
N GLY A 99 -23.40 4.22 15.73
CA GLY A 99 -23.95 3.76 14.46
C GLY A 99 -24.02 4.86 13.39
N ARG A 100 -23.35 6.00 13.61
CA ARG A 100 -23.30 7.10 12.64
C ARG A 100 -22.22 6.86 11.60
N VAL A 101 -22.52 7.16 10.34
CA VAL A 101 -21.54 7.06 9.25
C VAL A 101 -20.46 8.15 9.41
N VAL A 102 -19.24 7.72 9.71
CA VAL A 102 -18.07 8.59 9.84
C VAL A 102 -17.20 8.60 8.58
N ARG A 103 -17.27 7.52 7.78
CA ARG A 103 -16.49 7.37 6.54
C ARG A 103 -17.17 6.40 5.59
N ILE A 104 -16.81 6.50 4.31
CA ILE A 104 -17.18 5.54 3.27
C ILE A 104 -15.92 5.13 2.54
N LEU A 105 -15.66 3.82 2.46
CA LEU A 105 -14.57 3.24 1.68
C LEU A 105 -15.12 2.78 0.32
N ASP A 106 -14.57 3.32 -0.76
CA ASP A 106 -14.80 2.81 -2.12
C ASP A 106 -13.74 1.74 -2.43
N LEU A 107 -14.11 0.48 -2.22
CA LEU A 107 -13.25 -0.69 -2.37
C LEU A 107 -12.84 -0.97 -3.82
N PHE A 108 -13.40 -0.25 -4.79
CA PHE A 108 -12.94 -0.28 -6.17
C PHE A 108 -11.70 0.60 -6.39
N ARG A 109 -11.64 1.76 -5.74
CA ARG A 109 -10.52 2.71 -5.84
C ARG A 109 -9.43 2.43 -4.82
N GLN A 110 -9.85 2.05 -3.62
CA GLN A 110 -8.99 1.79 -2.47
C GLN A 110 -9.35 0.42 -1.91
N SER A 111 -8.51 -0.59 -2.18
CA SER A 111 -8.81 -1.97 -1.83
C SER A 111 -8.90 -2.20 -0.32
N THR A 112 -8.12 -1.47 0.49
CA THR A 112 -8.05 -1.61 1.95
C THR A 112 -7.61 -0.30 2.61
N ARG A 113 -7.51 -0.25 3.93
CA ARG A 113 -6.92 0.86 4.67
C ARG A 113 -5.86 0.34 5.64
N LEU A 114 -4.59 0.56 5.31
CA LEU A 114 -3.48 0.17 6.18
C LEU A 114 -3.18 1.26 7.21
N PRO A 115 -3.13 0.93 8.51
CA PRO A 115 -2.83 1.89 9.58
C PRO A 115 -1.32 2.13 9.71
N LEU A 116 -0.69 2.58 8.63
CA LEU A 116 0.76 2.83 8.56
C LEU A 116 1.06 4.14 7.82
N ARG A 117 2.28 4.63 8.01
CA ARG A 117 2.88 5.69 7.17
C ARG A 117 3.94 5.11 6.25
N ALA A 118 4.29 5.79 5.17
CA ALA A 118 5.35 5.38 4.26
C ALA A 118 6.48 6.41 4.16
N MET A 119 7.71 5.91 4.09
CA MET A 119 8.93 6.64 3.76
C MET A 119 9.54 6.04 2.50
N LEU A 120 9.64 6.83 1.42
CA LEU A 120 10.28 6.45 0.17
C LEU A 120 11.64 7.13 0.07
N MET A 121 12.71 6.35 -0.10
CA MET A 121 14.06 6.91 -0.20
C MET A 121 14.38 7.27 -1.65
N ALA A 122 14.58 8.55 -1.91
CA ALA A 122 14.82 9.12 -3.23
C ALA A 122 16.10 9.99 -3.31
N GLY A 123 16.98 9.91 -2.31
CA GLY A 123 18.22 10.70 -2.24
C GLY A 123 19.39 10.18 -3.09
N GLY A 124 19.30 8.97 -3.64
CA GLY A 124 20.40 8.32 -4.35
C GLY A 124 20.72 8.94 -5.72
N ARG A 125 22.01 9.04 -6.06
CA ARG A 125 22.49 9.58 -7.35
C ARG A 125 22.15 8.71 -8.58
N GLY A 126 21.97 7.42 -8.40
CA GLY A 126 21.70 6.50 -9.51
C GLY A 126 22.83 6.42 -10.55
N GLU A 127 24.10 6.44 -10.11
CA GLU A 127 25.27 6.58 -11.01
C GLU A 127 25.40 5.44 -12.03
N ARG A 128 24.89 4.24 -11.72
CA ARG A 128 24.85 3.08 -12.61
C ARG A 128 23.92 3.24 -13.83
N LEU A 129 23.04 4.25 -13.83
CA LEU A 129 22.10 4.56 -14.90
C LEU A 129 22.53 5.73 -15.80
N ARG A 130 23.73 6.26 -15.62
CA ARG A 130 24.23 7.35 -16.48
C ARG A 130 24.21 6.94 -17.96
N PRO A 131 23.90 7.88 -18.88
CA PRO A 131 23.70 9.31 -18.64
C PRO A 131 22.28 9.71 -18.22
N LEU A 132 21.32 8.78 -18.10
CA LEU A 132 19.91 9.12 -17.81
C LEU A 132 19.74 9.88 -16.49
N THR A 133 20.60 9.60 -15.51
CA THR A 133 20.56 10.20 -14.18
C THR A 133 21.40 11.46 -14.03
N ASP A 134 22.08 11.94 -15.08
CA ASP A 134 22.85 13.19 -15.02
C ASP A 134 21.93 14.42 -14.93
N THR A 135 20.74 14.36 -15.54
CA THR A 135 19.78 15.48 -15.56
C THR A 135 18.45 15.19 -14.88
N THR A 136 18.15 13.91 -14.61
CA THR A 136 16.84 13.48 -14.09
C THR A 136 17.04 12.56 -12.88
N PRO A 137 16.42 12.82 -11.71
CA PRO A 137 16.48 11.89 -10.60
C PRO A 137 15.97 10.51 -11.01
N LYS A 138 16.67 9.44 -10.59
CA LYS A 138 16.27 8.05 -10.88
C LYS A 138 14.76 7.78 -10.63
N PRO A 139 14.15 8.22 -9.52
CA PRO A 139 12.74 7.94 -9.24
C PRO A 139 11.76 8.63 -10.20
N LEU A 140 12.20 9.71 -10.86
CA LEU A 140 11.42 10.44 -11.87
C LEU A 140 11.59 9.89 -13.29
N LEU A 141 12.48 8.91 -13.50
CA LEU A 141 12.63 8.30 -14.82
C LEU A 141 11.32 7.59 -15.23
N PRO A 142 10.80 7.84 -16.44
CA PRO A 142 9.53 7.28 -16.85
C PRO A 142 9.71 5.84 -17.35
N VAL A 143 9.07 4.88 -16.71
CA VAL A 143 8.87 3.53 -17.25
C VAL A 143 7.46 3.50 -17.83
N GLY A 144 7.26 3.05 -19.07
CA GLY A 144 5.92 2.97 -19.67
C GLY A 144 5.07 4.25 -19.55
N GLY A 145 5.68 5.44 -19.67
CA GLY A 145 4.98 6.74 -19.67
C GLY A 145 4.68 7.36 -18.31
N GLN A 146 5.00 6.70 -17.19
CA GLN A 146 4.78 7.24 -15.83
C GLN A 146 6.11 7.17 -15.04
N PRO A 147 6.42 8.12 -14.15
CA PRO A 147 7.55 8.01 -13.22
C PRO A 147 7.49 6.75 -12.35
N ILE A 148 8.64 6.23 -11.92
CA ILE A 148 8.70 5.04 -11.06
C ILE A 148 8.08 5.35 -9.69
N ILE A 149 8.42 6.50 -9.10
CA ILE A 149 7.92 6.89 -7.78
C ILE A 149 6.40 7.08 -7.74
N ASP A 150 5.79 7.58 -8.82
CA ASP A 150 4.35 7.77 -8.90
C ASP A 150 3.60 6.45 -8.85
N ARG A 151 4.15 5.39 -9.45
CA ARG A 151 3.56 4.04 -9.36
C ARG A 151 3.55 3.52 -7.93
N ASN A 152 4.64 3.75 -7.21
CA ASN A 152 4.77 3.33 -5.81
C ASN A 152 3.77 4.10 -4.94
N ILE A 153 3.64 5.41 -5.15
CA ILE A 153 2.66 6.25 -4.45
C ILE A 153 1.22 5.83 -4.78
N ASP A 154 0.91 5.58 -6.05
CA ASP A 154 -0.42 5.09 -6.47
C ASP A 154 -0.74 3.73 -5.83
N ALA A 155 0.23 2.82 -5.77
CA ALA A 155 0.05 1.52 -5.11
C ALA A 155 -0.20 1.65 -3.60
N LEU A 156 0.48 2.59 -2.94
CA LEU A 156 0.26 2.91 -1.51
C LEU A 156 -1.11 3.55 -1.27
N ARG A 157 -1.51 4.50 -2.11
CA ARG A 157 -2.84 5.12 -2.03
C ARG A 157 -3.97 4.12 -2.26
N ARG A 158 -3.80 3.15 -3.16
CA ARG A 158 -4.77 2.06 -3.36
C ARG A 158 -4.99 1.21 -2.11
N VAL A 159 -4.03 1.16 -1.19
CA VAL A 159 -4.19 0.48 0.11
C VAL A 159 -4.44 1.46 1.27
N GLY A 160 -4.82 2.70 0.96
CA GLY A 160 -5.27 3.70 1.92
C GLY A 160 -4.16 4.30 2.77
N VAL A 161 -2.92 4.30 2.27
CA VAL A 161 -1.77 4.94 2.91
C VAL A 161 -1.65 6.36 2.37
N ASP A 162 -2.04 7.32 3.21
CA ASP A 162 -2.08 8.75 2.85
C ASP A 162 -0.87 9.52 3.44
N ASP A 163 -0.31 9.07 4.57
CA ASP A 163 0.87 9.69 5.18
C ASP A 163 2.16 9.19 4.50
N ILE A 164 2.52 9.85 3.40
CA ILE A 164 3.68 9.50 2.57
C ILE A 164 4.72 10.61 2.66
N THR A 165 5.94 10.21 3.01
CA THR A 165 7.13 11.06 3.03
C THR A 165 8.17 10.53 2.04
N VAL A 166 8.85 11.42 1.33
CA VAL A 166 9.92 11.11 0.38
C VAL A 166 11.20 11.80 0.86
N SER A 167 12.26 11.04 1.13
CA SER A 167 13.57 11.61 1.43
C SER A 167 14.33 11.94 0.16
N VAL A 168 14.84 13.17 0.03
CA VAL A 168 15.47 13.68 -1.20
C VAL A 168 16.86 14.26 -0.93
N ASN A 169 17.77 14.16 -1.90
CA ASN A 169 19.12 14.76 -1.81
C ASN A 169 19.61 15.18 -3.21
N TYR A 170 20.04 14.21 -4.03
CA TYR A 170 20.50 14.50 -5.38
C TYR A 170 19.33 14.99 -6.25
N LEU A 171 19.50 16.16 -6.89
CA LEU A 171 18.46 16.82 -7.71
C LEU A 171 17.12 16.98 -6.95
N ALA A 172 17.18 17.22 -5.64
CA ALA A 172 16.02 17.31 -4.75
C ALA A 172 14.95 18.29 -5.25
N GLU A 173 15.37 19.43 -5.80
CA GLU A 173 14.47 20.46 -6.31
C GLU A 173 13.49 19.93 -7.36
N GLN A 174 13.91 18.95 -8.19
CA GLN A 174 13.03 18.37 -9.21
C GLN A 174 11.95 17.48 -8.59
N ILE A 175 12.30 16.70 -7.56
CA ILE A 175 11.34 15.83 -6.85
C ILE A 175 10.36 16.68 -6.04
N GLU A 176 10.86 17.71 -5.37
CA GLU A 176 10.02 18.67 -4.64
C GLU A 176 9.06 19.41 -5.57
N ALA A 177 9.55 19.85 -6.74
CA ALA A 177 8.70 20.48 -7.75
C ALA A 177 7.65 19.51 -8.31
N HIS A 178 8.01 18.23 -8.52
CA HIS A 178 7.10 17.20 -9.00
C HIS A 178 5.94 16.95 -8.03
N PHE A 179 6.20 16.97 -6.71
CA PHE A 179 5.18 16.80 -5.68
C PHE A 179 4.58 18.11 -5.14
N ALA A 180 4.96 19.27 -5.70
CA ALA A 180 4.43 20.55 -5.26
C ALA A 180 2.90 20.62 -5.45
N GLY A 181 2.18 20.92 -4.38
CA GLY A 181 0.71 20.94 -4.39
C GLY A 181 0.04 19.57 -4.23
N SER A 182 0.82 18.50 -4.04
CA SER A 182 0.31 17.20 -3.57
C SER A 182 0.35 17.09 -2.05
N ASP A 183 -0.21 16.01 -1.51
CA ASP A 183 -0.15 15.62 -0.09
C ASP A 183 1.14 14.88 0.29
N VAL A 184 2.01 14.58 -0.68
CA VAL A 184 3.29 13.89 -0.47
C VAL A 184 4.30 14.85 0.11
N LYS A 185 4.85 14.52 1.28
CA LYS A 185 5.84 15.36 1.98
C LYS A 185 7.25 15.05 1.45
N CYS A 186 8.02 16.07 1.10
CA CYS A 186 9.44 15.90 0.78
C CYS A 186 10.31 16.37 1.94
N VAL A 187 11.31 15.58 2.33
CA VAL A 187 12.30 15.93 3.37
C VAL A 187 13.70 15.85 2.80
N ARG A 188 14.48 16.93 2.91
CA ARG A 188 15.86 16.97 2.40
C ARG A 188 16.82 16.30 3.37
N GLU A 189 17.62 15.37 2.87
CA GLU A 189 18.78 14.83 3.58
C GLU A 189 19.97 15.79 3.41
N SER A 190 20.57 16.23 4.52
CA SER A 190 21.77 17.10 4.49
C SER A 190 23.03 16.37 4.00
N ALA A 191 23.07 15.05 4.18
CA ALA A 191 24.07 14.11 3.70
C ALA A 191 23.41 12.74 3.49
N PRO A 192 24.00 11.79 2.75
CA PRO A 192 23.42 10.46 2.56
C PRO A 192 23.24 9.71 3.90
N LEU A 193 22.00 9.62 4.40
CA LEU A 193 21.70 9.03 5.72
C LEU A 193 21.58 7.50 5.68
N GLY A 194 21.78 6.88 4.52
CA GLY A 194 21.59 5.44 4.35
C GLY A 194 20.13 5.04 4.44
N THR A 195 19.86 3.74 4.43
CA THR A 195 18.49 3.22 4.34
C THR A 195 17.63 3.61 5.55
N ILE A 196 18.08 3.28 6.76
CA ILE A 196 17.32 3.49 7.99
C ILE A 196 17.51 4.90 8.52
N GLY A 197 18.69 5.51 8.32
CA GLY A 197 18.95 6.86 8.81
C GLY A 197 18.00 7.91 8.23
N ALA A 198 17.47 7.72 7.01
CA ALA A 198 16.42 8.57 6.44
C ALA A 198 15.18 8.66 7.36
N CYS A 199 14.83 7.59 8.07
CA CYS A 199 13.70 7.58 9.00
C CYS A 199 13.86 8.51 10.20
N SER A 200 15.08 8.98 10.50
CA SER A 200 15.30 10.00 11.55
C SER A 200 14.65 11.35 11.22
N LEU A 201 14.27 11.58 9.95
CA LEU A 201 13.58 12.78 9.49
C LEU A 201 12.05 12.70 9.62
N LEU A 202 11.52 11.54 10.03
CA LEU A 202 10.08 11.38 10.24
C LEU A 202 9.65 12.04 11.56
N PRO A 203 8.41 12.54 11.64
CA PRO A 203 7.85 13.02 12.90
C PRO A 203 7.72 11.87 13.91
N ALA A 204 7.97 12.16 15.19
CA ALA A 204 8.00 11.15 16.25
C ALA A 204 6.61 10.56 16.55
N ASP A 205 5.56 11.34 16.37
CA ASP A 205 4.16 10.94 16.43
C ASP A 205 3.69 10.32 15.11
N GLY A 206 2.55 9.61 15.15
CA GLY A 206 1.95 8.96 13.99
C GLY A 206 1.77 7.44 14.17
N PRO A 207 1.51 6.71 13.07
CA PRO A 207 1.15 5.29 13.12
C PRO A 207 2.21 4.40 13.79
N ALA A 208 1.75 3.27 14.36
CA ALA A 208 2.59 2.29 15.05
C ALA A 208 3.57 1.56 14.13
N THR A 209 3.30 1.53 12.82
CA THR A 209 4.14 0.91 11.80
C THR A 209 4.53 1.93 10.73
N THR A 210 5.78 1.86 10.31
CA THR A 210 6.34 2.62 9.19
C THR A 210 6.76 1.65 8.09
N LEU A 211 6.25 1.87 6.88
CA LEU A 211 6.78 1.26 5.66
C LEU A 211 7.97 2.09 5.19
N LEU A 212 9.12 1.44 5.01
CA LEU A 212 10.30 2.03 4.39
C LEU A 212 10.57 1.32 3.06
N MET A 213 10.76 2.08 1.99
CA MET A 213 10.89 1.51 0.65
C MET A 213 11.86 2.33 -0.22
N ASN A 214 12.68 1.67 -1.02
CA ASN A 214 13.42 2.34 -2.09
C ASN A 214 12.44 2.92 -3.13
N SER A 215 12.58 4.18 -3.51
CA SER A 215 11.61 4.86 -4.41
C SER A 215 11.66 4.42 -5.87
N ASP A 216 12.70 3.67 -6.25
CA ASP A 216 13.07 3.29 -7.61
C ASP A 216 12.78 1.81 -7.94
N LEU A 217 12.01 1.15 -7.08
CA LEU A 217 11.58 -0.23 -7.29
C LEU A 217 10.37 -0.29 -8.21
N LEU A 218 10.39 -1.23 -9.14
CA LEU A 218 9.22 -1.66 -9.89
C LEU A 218 8.75 -3.01 -9.33
N THR A 219 7.63 -3.02 -8.62
CA THR A 219 7.14 -4.20 -7.89
C THR A 219 5.62 -4.29 -7.89
N ASN A 220 5.08 -5.50 -7.78
CA ASN A 220 3.66 -5.76 -7.51
C ASN A 220 3.40 -6.40 -6.15
N ILE A 221 4.31 -6.18 -5.18
CA ILE A 221 4.10 -6.62 -3.79
C ILE A 221 2.70 -6.22 -3.31
N SER A 222 1.99 -7.19 -2.72
CA SER A 222 0.74 -6.92 -2.02
C SER A 222 1.06 -6.27 -0.67
N PHE A 223 0.99 -4.94 -0.60
CA PHE A 223 1.18 -4.22 0.67
C PHE A 223 0.17 -4.64 1.74
N GLU A 224 -1.03 -5.05 1.33
CA GLU A 224 -2.04 -5.57 2.24
C GLU A 224 -1.60 -6.90 2.86
N ASP A 225 -1.16 -7.88 2.07
CA ASP A 225 -0.66 -9.16 2.59
C ASP A 225 0.61 -8.96 3.42
N PHE A 226 1.50 -8.07 2.98
CA PHE A 226 2.72 -7.77 3.69
C PHE A 226 2.44 -7.20 5.09
N PHE A 227 1.47 -6.29 5.20
CA PHE A 227 1.04 -5.73 6.48
C PHE A 227 0.32 -6.72 7.38
N ILE A 228 -0.57 -7.54 6.82
CA ILE A 228 -1.28 -8.58 7.58
C ILE A 228 -0.27 -9.58 8.13
N HIS A 229 0.68 -10.06 7.31
CA HIS A 229 1.74 -10.96 7.75
C HIS A 229 2.59 -10.33 8.86
N HIS A 230 2.99 -9.07 8.72
CA HIS A 230 3.75 -8.34 9.74
C HIS A 230 2.99 -8.29 11.09
N SER A 231 1.69 -8.03 11.03
CA SER A 231 0.83 -7.88 12.21
C SER A 231 0.53 -9.21 12.89
N GLU A 232 0.10 -10.23 12.14
CA GLU A 232 -0.21 -11.57 12.65
C GLU A 232 1.03 -12.27 13.20
N SER A 233 2.17 -12.07 12.54
CA SER A 233 3.46 -12.55 13.02
C SER A 233 4.03 -11.68 14.14
N GLN A 234 3.34 -10.63 14.60
CA GLN A 234 3.81 -9.74 15.68
C GLN A 234 5.29 -9.31 15.52
N ASN A 235 5.73 -9.15 14.28
CA ASN A 235 7.12 -8.83 13.99
C ASN A 235 7.39 -7.38 14.39
N ASP A 236 8.58 -7.10 14.93
CA ASP A 236 9.07 -5.74 15.09
C ASP A 236 9.56 -5.19 13.74
N ILE A 237 10.14 -6.06 12.91
CA ILE A 237 10.58 -5.76 11.55
C ILE A 237 10.14 -6.90 10.62
N THR A 238 9.58 -6.57 9.46
CA THR A 238 9.38 -7.55 8.39
C THR A 238 10.05 -7.06 7.12
N ILE A 239 10.94 -7.90 6.56
CA ILE A 239 11.72 -7.60 5.37
C ILE A 239 11.03 -8.26 4.18
N ALA A 240 10.68 -7.49 3.14
CA ALA A 240 10.27 -8.09 1.89
C ALA A 240 11.49 -8.75 1.22
N THR A 241 11.32 -9.97 0.70
CA THR A 241 12.41 -10.74 0.12
C THR A 241 12.09 -11.29 -1.26
N ILE A 242 13.12 -11.52 -2.06
CA ILE A 242 13.04 -12.20 -3.35
C ILE A 242 13.82 -13.52 -3.29
N PRO A 243 13.30 -14.62 -3.86
CA PRO A 243 14.04 -15.87 -3.91
C PRO A 243 15.22 -15.74 -4.88
N HIS A 244 16.40 -16.15 -4.43
CA HIS A 244 17.61 -16.28 -5.22
C HIS A 244 18.03 -17.74 -5.22
N VAL A 245 17.86 -18.39 -6.37
CA VAL A 245 18.09 -19.82 -6.55
C VAL A 245 19.51 -20.04 -7.07
N VAL A 246 20.33 -20.76 -6.29
CA VAL A 246 21.69 -21.16 -6.65
C VAL A 246 21.67 -22.65 -6.95
N SER A 247 21.80 -23.00 -8.22
CA SER A 247 21.98 -24.38 -8.65
C SER A 247 23.48 -24.70 -8.73
N ILE A 248 23.92 -25.64 -7.91
CA ILE A 248 25.31 -26.09 -7.90
C ILE A 248 25.41 -27.25 -8.91
N PRO A 249 26.24 -27.18 -9.96
CA PRO A 249 26.27 -28.21 -11.00
C PRO A 249 27.08 -29.47 -10.61
N PHE A 250 27.38 -29.65 -9.32
CA PHE A 250 28.21 -30.71 -8.77
C PHE A 250 27.60 -31.30 -7.50
N ALA A 251 28.11 -32.44 -7.05
CA ALA A 251 27.81 -32.97 -5.72
C ALA A 251 28.37 -32.05 -4.63
N VAL A 252 27.54 -31.70 -3.64
CA VAL A 252 27.96 -30.98 -2.43
C VAL A 252 28.11 -31.95 -1.29
N LEU A 253 29.26 -31.90 -0.61
CA LEU A 253 29.57 -32.74 0.53
C LEU A 253 29.35 -31.98 1.84
N THR A 254 28.68 -32.60 2.80
CA THR A 254 28.69 -32.15 4.20
C THR A 254 29.84 -32.86 4.90
N THR A 255 30.69 -32.11 5.61
CA THR A 255 31.90 -32.65 6.24
C THR A 255 31.99 -32.30 7.71
N ASP A 256 32.52 -33.23 8.51
CA ASP A 256 32.94 -33.04 9.90
C ASP A 256 34.44 -33.34 9.97
N GLY A 257 35.26 -32.30 9.85
CA GLY A 257 36.71 -32.45 9.63
C GLY A 257 37.03 -33.07 8.27
N ASP A 258 37.77 -34.18 8.28
CA ASP A 258 38.13 -34.96 7.10
C ASP A 258 37.07 -36.01 6.70
N ARG A 259 36.06 -36.22 7.55
CA ARG A 259 35.01 -37.22 7.34
C ARG A 259 33.83 -36.63 6.58
N VAL A 260 33.45 -37.27 5.48
CA VAL A 260 32.20 -36.98 4.75
C VAL A 260 31.01 -37.55 5.52
N THR A 261 30.02 -36.70 5.84
CA THR A 261 28.80 -37.07 6.58
C THR A 261 27.54 -37.01 5.71
N GLY A 262 27.61 -36.40 4.53
CA GLY A 262 26.51 -36.36 3.57
C GLY A 262 26.98 -35.97 2.16
N ILE A 263 26.18 -36.32 1.15
CA ILE A 263 26.37 -35.95 -0.25
C ILE A 263 25.02 -35.63 -0.87
N GLU A 264 24.94 -34.51 -1.58
CA GLU A 264 23.77 -34.12 -2.35
C GLU A 264 24.20 -33.82 -3.79
N GLU A 265 23.65 -34.53 -4.77
CA GLU A 265 23.98 -34.32 -6.18
C GLU A 265 23.20 -33.14 -6.75
N LYS A 266 23.93 -32.20 -7.35
CA LYS A 266 23.37 -31.01 -8.01
C LYS A 266 22.29 -30.28 -7.21
N PRO A 267 22.57 -29.93 -5.94
CA PRO A 267 21.58 -29.31 -5.09
C PRO A 267 21.18 -27.95 -5.63
N THR A 268 19.94 -27.59 -5.33
CA THR A 268 19.41 -26.26 -5.61
C THR A 268 19.11 -25.58 -4.28
N LEU A 269 19.92 -24.57 -3.93
CA LEU A 269 19.77 -23.81 -2.70
C LEU A 269 18.92 -22.57 -2.97
N THR A 270 17.89 -22.36 -2.16
CA THR A 270 17.08 -21.14 -2.22
C THR A 270 17.51 -20.21 -1.09
N HIS A 271 18.07 -19.08 -1.46
CA HIS A 271 18.35 -17.96 -0.55
C HIS A 271 17.29 -16.88 -0.73
N TYR A 272 17.12 -16.01 0.26
CA TYR A 272 16.21 -14.88 0.18
C TYR A 272 17.02 -13.58 0.24
N ALA A 273 17.02 -12.84 -0.85
CA ALA A 273 17.67 -11.54 -0.93
C ALA A 273 16.72 -10.44 -0.44
N ASN A 274 17.29 -9.40 0.17
CA ASN A 274 16.58 -8.23 0.65
C ASN A 274 16.04 -7.41 -0.53
N ALA A 275 14.73 -7.16 -0.54
CA ALA A 275 14.07 -6.46 -1.64
C ALA A 275 14.01 -4.92 -1.47
N GLY A 276 14.62 -4.36 -0.42
CA GLY A 276 14.60 -2.91 -0.18
C GLY A 276 13.23 -2.37 0.24
N ILE A 277 12.39 -3.21 0.84
CA ILE A 277 11.06 -2.85 1.37
C ILE A 277 10.92 -3.46 2.77
N TYR A 278 10.52 -2.65 3.74
CA TYR A 278 10.48 -3.03 5.15
C TYR A 278 9.22 -2.49 5.81
N LEU A 279 8.58 -3.30 6.66
CA LEU A 279 7.66 -2.80 7.69
C LEU A 279 8.40 -2.81 9.01
N ILE A 280 8.43 -1.66 9.68
CA ILE A 280 9.17 -1.47 10.93
C ILE A 280 8.21 -0.89 11.97
N ARG A 281 8.21 -1.44 13.18
CA ARG A 281 7.53 -0.83 14.31
C ARG A 281 8.15 0.54 14.58
N SER A 282 7.34 1.59 14.49
CA SER A 282 7.79 2.99 14.55
C SER A 282 8.54 3.32 15.84
N SER A 283 8.29 2.59 16.95
CA SER A 283 9.05 2.77 18.20
C SER A 283 10.55 2.51 18.03
N LEU A 284 10.95 1.65 17.10
CA LEU A 284 12.37 1.39 16.80
C LEU A 284 13.05 2.54 16.05
N LEU A 285 12.26 3.46 15.48
CA LEU A 285 12.76 4.56 14.66
C LEU A 285 12.82 5.89 15.43
N ARG A 286 12.12 6.02 16.57
CA ARG A 286 11.90 7.31 17.28
C ARG A 286 13.18 8.01 17.76
N ASN A 287 14.23 7.25 18.05
CA ASN A 287 15.47 7.78 18.63
C ASN A 287 16.64 7.71 17.65
N LEU A 288 16.37 7.51 16.37
CA LEU A 288 17.41 7.52 15.35
C LEU A 288 18.03 8.91 15.26
N LYS A 289 19.35 8.95 15.19
CA LYS A 289 20.10 10.17 14.88
C LYS A 289 20.13 10.37 13.36
N PRO A 290 20.24 11.62 12.87
CA PRO A 290 20.40 11.91 11.46
C PRO A 290 21.83 11.61 11.00
N GLU A 291 22.21 10.34 11.06
CA GLU A 291 23.50 9.81 10.65
C GLU A 291 23.31 8.61 9.72
N ARG A 292 24.38 8.22 9.01
CA ARG A 292 24.31 7.10 8.09
C ARG A 292 24.04 5.80 8.85
N LEU A 293 22.91 5.18 8.55
CA LEU A 293 22.55 3.86 9.08
C LEU A 293 21.86 3.04 7.99
N ASP A 294 22.50 1.95 7.58
CA ASP A 294 21.98 1.07 6.53
C ASP A 294 21.16 -0.08 7.13
N ALA A 295 20.21 -0.62 6.35
CA ALA A 295 19.26 -1.62 6.83
C ALA A 295 19.92 -2.88 7.40
N PRO A 296 20.97 -3.48 6.77
CA PRO A 296 21.59 -4.70 7.31
C PRO A 296 22.14 -4.52 8.73
N ASP A 297 22.83 -3.40 8.99
CA ASP A 297 23.46 -3.13 10.28
C ASP A 297 22.42 -2.90 11.38
N PHE A 298 21.42 -2.06 11.09
CA PHE A 298 20.30 -1.82 12.01
C PHE A 298 19.54 -3.10 12.32
N ILE A 299 19.18 -3.89 11.30
CA ILE A 299 18.44 -5.14 11.49
C ILE A 299 19.26 -6.14 12.31
N ALA A 300 20.56 -6.29 12.02
CA ALA A 300 21.45 -7.16 12.78
C ALA A 300 21.58 -6.73 14.24
N GLU A 301 21.57 -5.43 14.53
CA GLU A 301 21.47 -4.91 15.90
C GLU A 301 20.14 -5.26 16.56
N GLN A 302 19.01 -5.02 15.90
CA GLN A 302 17.69 -5.34 16.44
C GLN A 302 17.51 -6.84 16.73
N ILE A 303 18.03 -7.71 15.87
CA ILE A 303 18.07 -9.17 16.12
C ILE A 303 18.87 -9.48 17.40
N ARG A 304 20.05 -8.88 17.57
CA ARG A 304 20.86 -9.06 18.78
C ARG A 304 20.16 -8.53 20.04
N SER A 305 19.36 -7.49 19.91
CA SER A 305 18.54 -6.92 20.99
C SER A 305 17.25 -7.71 21.26
N GLY A 306 16.99 -8.80 20.54
CA GLY A 306 15.84 -9.68 20.76
C GLY A 306 14.56 -9.25 20.04
N ALA A 307 14.64 -8.29 19.11
CA ALA A 307 13.51 -7.90 18.28
C ALA A 307 13.12 -9.07 17.35
N ARG A 308 11.82 -9.26 17.15
CA ARG A 308 11.30 -10.28 16.24
C ARG A 308 11.40 -9.76 14.80
N VAL A 309 12.33 -10.32 14.04
CA VAL A 309 12.52 -10.00 12.62
C VAL A 309 12.01 -11.16 11.76
N GLY A 310 11.02 -10.88 10.93
CA GLY A 310 10.46 -11.81 9.95
C GLY A 310 10.80 -11.43 8.51
N HIS A 311 10.52 -12.33 7.58
CA HIS A 311 10.63 -12.07 6.15
C HIS A 311 9.30 -12.35 5.43
N PHE A 312 9.06 -11.64 4.33
CA PHE A 312 7.88 -11.80 3.50
C PHE A 312 8.31 -11.97 2.03
N PRO A 313 8.24 -13.18 1.46
CA PRO A 313 8.63 -13.39 0.07
C PRO A 313 7.63 -12.71 -0.88
N ILE A 314 8.15 -11.91 -1.81
CA ILE A 314 7.35 -11.24 -2.84
C ILE A 314 6.89 -12.29 -3.86
N SER A 315 5.59 -12.55 -3.88
CA SER A 315 4.93 -13.34 -4.93
C SER A 315 4.62 -12.44 -6.12
N GLY A 316 5.48 -12.43 -7.13
CA GLY A 316 5.28 -11.62 -8.34
C GLY A 316 6.58 -11.08 -8.91
N PHE A 317 6.54 -9.89 -9.49
CA PHE A 317 7.73 -9.22 -10.01
C PHE A 317 8.25 -8.21 -9.00
N TRP A 318 9.58 -8.14 -8.95
CA TRP A 318 10.32 -7.10 -8.27
C TRP A 318 11.55 -6.81 -9.13
N LEU A 319 11.83 -5.54 -9.37
CA LEU A 319 12.96 -5.09 -10.16
C LEU A 319 13.53 -3.81 -9.53
N ASP A 320 14.76 -3.87 -9.03
CA ASP A 320 15.59 -2.68 -8.81
C ASP A 320 16.10 -2.22 -10.18
N ILE A 321 15.69 -1.02 -10.59
CA ILE A 321 16.08 -0.48 -11.88
C ILE A 321 17.50 0.08 -11.80
N GLY A 322 18.50 -0.76 -11.55
CA GLY A 322 19.88 -0.33 -11.27
C GLY A 322 20.68 0.08 -12.51
N THR A 323 20.35 -0.46 -13.68
CA THR A 323 21.16 -0.37 -14.90
C THR A 323 20.31 -0.10 -16.15
N PRO A 324 20.91 0.33 -17.29
CA PRO A 324 20.16 0.51 -18.53
C PRO A 324 19.49 -0.76 -19.05
N ALA A 325 20.02 -1.95 -18.71
CA ALA A 325 19.38 -3.22 -19.02
C ALA A 325 18.10 -3.42 -18.20
N ASP A 326 18.17 -3.18 -16.89
CA ASP A 326 17.01 -3.24 -15.99
C ASP A 326 15.93 -2.24 -16.43
N PHE A 327 16.32 -1.03 -16.85
CA PHE A 327 15.38 -0.03 -17.33
C PHE A 327 14.62 -0.48 -18.59
N ARG A 328 15.29 -1.15 -19.54
CA ARG A 328 14.62 -1.74 -20.71
C ARG A 328 13.69 -2.89 -20.32
N GLN A 329 14.15 -3.77 -19.45
CA GLN A 329 13.33 -4.87 -18.92
C GLN A 329 12.08 -4.34 -18.21
N ALA A 330 12.21 -3.28 -17.42
CA ALA A 330 11.10 -2.60 -16.77
C ALA A 330 10.06 -2.09 -17.78
N ALA A 331 10.51 -1.45 -18.87
CA ALA A 331 9.64 -0.94 -19.91
C ALA A 331 8.88 -2.07 -20.64
N ASP A 332 9.53 -3.20 -20.91
CA ASP A 332 8.90 -4.34 -21.56
C ASP A 332 7.92 -5.07 -20.63
N LEU A 333 8.25 -5.18 -19.34
CA LEU A 333 7.35 -5.74 -18.34
C LEU A 333 6.05 -4.94 -18.22
N ILE A 334 6.13 -3.61 -18.23
CA ILE A 334 4.93 -2.74 -18.20
C ILE A 334 4.05 -2.92 -19.43
N LYS A 335 4.63 -3.09 -20.63
CA LYS A 335 3.83 -3.38 -21.85
C LYS A 335 3.05 -4.69 -21.76
N LEU A 336 3.58 -5.68 -21.03
CA LEU A 336 2.95 -6.99 -20.86
C LEU A 336 1.88 -7.01 -19.75
N THR A 337 1.93 -6.05 -18.83
CA THR A 337 1.08 -6.00 -17.63
C THR A 337 0.02 -4.90 -17.68
N THR A 338 0.11 -4.00 -18.67
CA THR A 338 -0.91 -2.98 -18.93
C THR A 338 -1.87 -3.52 -20.00
N PRO A 339 -3.18 -3.62 -19.72
CA PRO A 339 -4.17 -4.11 -20.68
C PRO A 339 -4.38 -3.20 -21.89
#